data_AF-A0A7X3R9W0-F1
#
_entry.id   AF-A0A7X3R9W0-F1
#
_cell.length_a   1.000
_cell.length_b   1.000
_cell.length_c   1.000
_cell.angle_alpha   90.00
_cell.angle_beta   90.00
_cell.angle_gamma   90.00
#
_symmetry.space_group_name_H-M   'P 1'
#
loop_
_entity.id
_entity.type
_entity.pdbx_description
1 polymer ?
#
loop_
_entity_poly.entity_id
_entity_poly.type
_entity_poly.pdbx_seq_one_letter_code
_entity_poly.pdbx_strand_id
1 'polypeptide(L)' 'MNATKTTQYISQERMRDVADNIYEAVMVTAMEARRINLHNKMLGTQDDRAEKVTTQALDRLLGDELNYDYQPAEDDEAAE' A
#
# COMPACT_ATOMS: atom_id res chain seq x y z
N MET A 1 -22.19 10.55 -16.57
CA MET A 1 -21.59 11.15 -15.35
C MET A 1 -20.09 10.99 -15.47
N ASN A 2 -19.34 12.08 -15.62
CA ASN A 2 -17.87 12.02 -15.67
C ASN A 2 -17.37 11.73 -14.26
N ALA A 3 -16.90 10.50 -14.02
CA ALA A 3 -16.11 10.21 -12.83
C ALA A 3 -14.81 11.00 -12.98
N THR A 4 -14.75 12.18 -12.38
CA THR A 4 -13.51 12.90 -12.13
C THR A 4 -12.60 11.88 -11.47
N LYS A 5 -11.57 11.40 -12.19
CA LYS A 5 -10.54 10.55 -11.60
C LYS A 5 -9.86 11.44 -10.56
N THR A 6 -10.34 11.39 -9.32
CA THR A 6 -9.74 12.09 -8.20
C THR A 6 -8.40 11.44 -8.01
N THR A 7 -7.36 11.98 -8.64
CA THR A 7 -5.99 11.71 -8.26
C THR A 7 -5.90 12.26 -6.84
N GLN A 8 -6.01 11.38 -5.84
CA GLN A 8 -5.81 11.76 -4.45
C GLN A 8 -4.35 12.17 -4.31
N TYR A 9 -4.11 13.47 -4.35
CA TYR A 9 -2.84 14.02 -3.89
C TYR A 9 -2.80 13.80 -2.37
N ILE A 10 -1.81 13.07 -1.91
CA ILE A 10 -1.51 12.94 -0.48
C ILE A 10 -0.25 13.75 -0.23
N SER A 11 -0.33 14.65 0.75
CA SER A 11 0.81 15.46 1.15
C SER A 11 1.91 14.56 1.74
N GLN A 12 3.18 14.96 1.53
CA GLN A 12 4.30 14.25 2.15
C GLN A 12 4.22 14.24 3.68
N GLU A 13 3.65 15.29 4.27
CA GLU A 13 3.40 15.40 5.72
C GLU A 13 2.50 14.26 6.21
N ARG A 14 1.36 14.04 5.55
CA ARG A 14 0.44 12.94 5.91
C ARG A 14 1.05 11.56 5.72
N MET A 15 1.95 11.39 4.75
CA MET A 15 2.67 10.13 4.58
C MET A 15 3.68 9.89 5.72
N ARG A 16 4.28 10.95 6.26
CA ARG A 16 5.23 10.86 7.38
C ARG A 16 4.57 10.52 8.71
N ASP A 17 3.27 10.79 8.86
CA ASP A 17 2.50 10.38 10.04
C ASP A 17 2.35 8.86 10.15
N VAL A 18 2.53 8.13 9.04
CA VAL A 18 2.33 6.68 8.95
C VAL A 18 3.66 5.92 8.79
N ALA A 19 4.66 6.54 8.15
CA ALA A 19 5.98 5.94 8.04
C ALA A 19 7.08 6.99 8.11
N ASP A 20 8.16 6.68 8.83
CA ASP A 20 9.35 7.53 8.92
C ASP A 20 10.01 7.77 7.55
N ASN A 21 9.88 6.80 6.63
CA ASN A 21 10.40 6.85 5.28
C ASN A 21 9.28 6.72 4.23
N ILE A 22 9.12 7.75 3.42
CA ILE A 22 8.09 7.79 2.35
C ILE A 22 8.28 6.67 1.32
N TYR A 23 9.53 6.28 1.02
CA TYR A 23 9.79 5.21 0.06
C TYR A 23 9.37 3.84 0.58
N GLU A 24 9.51 3.62 1.89
CA GLU A 24 9.04 2.42 2.57
C GLU A 24 7.51 2.38 2.58
N ALA A 25 6.85 3.49 2.88
CA ALA A 25 5.39 3.60 2.77
C ALA A 25 4.88 3.23 1.37
N VAL A 26 5.56 3.70 0.32
CA VAL A 26 5.24 3.34 -1.07
C VAL A 26 5.42 1.84 -1.31
N MET A 27 6.50 1.24 -0.80
CA MET A 27 6.76 -0.19 -0.93
C MET A 27 5.67 -1.03 -0.26
N VAL A 28 5.34 -0.72 1.00
CA VAL A 28 4.28 -1.39 1.77
C VAL A 28 2.93 -1.27 1.05
N THR A 29 2.58 -0.06 0.59
CA THR A 29 1.34 0.17 -0.16
C THR A 29 1.29 -0.67 -1.44
N ALA A 30 2.41 -0.76 -2.17
CA ALA A 30 2.49 -1.55 -3.40
C ALA A 30 2.35 -3.06 -3.12
N MET A 31 2.95 -3.55 -2.04
CA MET A 31 2.81 -4.94 -1.60
C MET A 31 1.36 -5.28 -1.23
N GLU A 32 0.70 -4.40 -0.49
CA GLU A 32 -0.69 -4.59 -0.10
C GLU A 32 -1.62 -4.54 -1.33
N ALA A 33 -1.41 -3.61 -2.25
CA ALA A 33 -2.17 -3.55 -3.50
C ALA A 33 -2.04 -4.85 -4.31
N ARG A 34 -0.84 -5.46 -4.33
CA ARG A 34 -0.61 -6.77 -4.95
C ARG A 34 -1.38 -7.88 -4.22
N ARG A 35 -1.39 -7.87 -2.88
CA ARG A 35 -2.13 -8.84 -2.05
C ARG A 35 -3.64 -8.77 -2.34
N ILE A 36 -4.22 -7.58 -2.34
CA ILE A 36 -5.64 -7.33 -2.66
C ILE A 36 -5.94 -7.83 -4.08
N ASN A 37 -5.10 -7.51 -5.06
CA ASN A 37 -5.30 -7.96 -6.44
C ASN A 37 -5.29 -9.49 -6.57
N LEU A 38 -4.40 -10.18 -5.87
CA LEU A 38 -4.36 -11.64 -5.84
C LEU A 38 -5.62 -12.22 -5.21
N HIS A 39 -6.05 -11.67 -4.08
CA HIS A 39 -7.30 -12.07 -3.43
C HIS A 39 -8.51 -11.89 -4.37
N ASN A 40 -8.63 -10.73 -5.01
CA ASN A 40 -9.73 -10.42 -5.92
C ASN A 40 -9.76 -11.35 -7.14
N LYS A 41 -8.59 -11.78 -7.63
CA LYS A 41 -8.50 -12.76 -8.74
C LYS A 41 -8.94 -14.15 -8.32
N MET A 42 -8.65 -14.56 -7.09
CA MET A 42 -8.95 -15.92 -6.61
C MET A 42 -10.38 -16.06 -6.09
N LEU A 43 -10.86 -15.07 -5.33
CA LEU A 43 -12.09 -15.18 -4.52
C LEU A 43 -13.03 -13.97 -4.65
N GLY A 44 -12.59 -12.87 -5.28
CA GLY A 44 -13.34 -11.62 -5.29
C GLY A 44 -14.55 -11.60 -6.23
N THR A 45 -15.56 -10.87 -5.82
CA THR A 45 -16.79 -10.53 -6.57
C THR A 45 -16.54 -9.40 -7.59
N GLN A 46 -17.57 -9.02 -8.36
CA GLN A 46 -17.50 -7.82 -9.20
C GLN A 46 -17.39 -6.54 -8.36
N ASP A 47 -18.03 -6.50 -7.19
CA ASP A 47 -18.00 -5.34 -6.30
C ASP A 47 -16.62 -5.13 -5.69
N ASP A 48 -15.92 -6.21 -5.31
CA ASP A 48 -14.53 -6.14 -4.80
C ASP A 48 -13.55 -5.56 -5.83
N ARG A 49 -13.91 -5.60 -7.11
CA ARG A 49 -13.12 -5.11 -8.25
C ARG A 49 -13.56 -3.74 -8.73
N ALA A 50 -14.58 -3.14 -8.13
CA ALA A 50 -15.10 -1.83 -8.53
C ALA A 50 -14.09 -0.70 -8.24
N GLU A 51 -13.31 -0.85 -7.19
CA GLU A 51 -12.29 0.11 -6.77
C GLU A 51 -10.88 -0.34 -7.17
N LYS A 52 -9.99 0.62 -7.45
CA LYS A 52 -8.58 0.32 -7.74
C LYS A 52 -7.91 -0.21 -6.48
N VAL A 53 -7.24 -1.36 -6.61
CA VAL A 53 -6.47 -1.98 -5.52
C VAL A 53 -5.41 -1.08 -4.90
N THR A 54 -4.87 -0.13 -5.68
CA THR A 54 -3.92 0.88 -5.18
C THR A 54 -4.57 1.91 -4.27
N THR A 55 -5.83 2.24 -4.52
CA THR A 55 -6.61 3.16 -3.67
C THR A 55 -6.96 2.45 -2.36
N GLN A 56 -7.47 1.22 -2.44
CA GLN A 56 -7.76 0.40 -1.25
C GLN A 56 -6.52 0.21 -0.36
N ALA A 57 -5.37 -0.10 -0.95
CA ALA A 57 -4.12 -0.28 -0.19
C ALA A 57 -3.65 1.02 0.48
N LEU A 58 -3.85 2.14 -0.19
CA LEU A 58 -3.47 3.46 0.33
C LEU A 58 -4.38 3.89 1.47
N ASP A 59 -5.68 3.63 1.36
CA ASP A 59 -6.64 3.88 2.44
C ASP A 59 -6.31 3.02 3.67
N ARG A 60 -5.94 1.75 3.48
CA ARG A 60 -5.48 0.87 4.58
C ARG A 60 -4.21 1.37 5.24
N LEU A 61 -3.24 1.84 4.46
CA LEU A 61 -2.02 2.44 5.01
C LEU A 61 -2.38 3.67 5.85
N LEU A 62 -3.13 4.61 5.28
CA LEU A 62 -3.50 5.87 5.95
C LEU A 62 -4.45 5.69 7.13
N GLY A 63 -5.17 4.58 7.18
CA GLY A 63 -6.06 4.19 8.27
C GLY A 63 -5.37 3.42 9.41
N ASP A 64 -4.04 3.23 9.34
CA ASP A 64 -3.27 2.43 10.31
C ASP A 64 -3.76 0.97 10.39
N GLU A 65 -4.26 0.43 9.26
CA GLU A 65 -4.73 -0.96 9.17
C GLU A 65 -3.63 -1.94 8.74
N LEU A 66 -2.48 -1.42 8.31
CA LEU A 66 -1.33 -2.21 7.87
C LEU A 66 -0.28 -2.26 8.98
N ASN A 67 -0.21 -3.39 9.68
CA ASN A 67 0.90 -3.69 10.58
C ASN A 67 2.08 -4.23 9.76
N TYR A 68 3.14 -3.42 9.61
CA TYR A 68 4.40 -3.85 9.00
C TYR A 68 5.55 -3.63 9.98
N ASP A 69 6.15 -4.73 10.42
CA ASP A 69 7.44 -4.69 11.11
C ASP A 69 8.55 -4.76 10.07
N TYR A 70 9.31 -3.68 9.94
CA TYR A 70 10.55 -3.71 9.17
C TYR A 70 11.60 -4.46 9.97
N GLN A 71 11.87 -5.70 9.58
CA GLN A 71 13.13 -6.34 9.94
C GLN A 71 14.20 -5.75 9.03
N PRO A 72 15.25 -5.11 9.57
CA PRO A 72 16.43 -4.84 8.77
C PRO A 72 16.85 -6.17 8.15
N ALA A 73 17.11 -6.18 6.84
CA ALA A 73 17.80 -7.30 6.25
C ALA A 73 19.06 -7.50 7.09
N GLU A 74 19.28 -8.72 7.61
CA GLU A 74 20.59 -9.07 8.13
C GLU A 74 21.53 -8.84 6.95
N ASP A 75 22.27 -7.73 7.00
CA ASP A 75 23.28 -7.41 6.02
C ASP A 75 24.19 -8.63 5.92
N ASP A 76 24.52 -9.01 4.70
CA ASP A 76 25.44 -10.07 4.35
C ASP A 76 26.80 -9.87 5.06
N GLU A 77 26.93 -10.22 6.34
CA GLU A 77 28.20 -10.54 7.01
C GLU A 77 28.71 -11.91 6.50
N ALA A 78 28.76 -12.06 5.18
CA ALA A 78 29.37 -13.19 4.48
C ALA A 78 30.34 -12.69 3.40
N ALA A 79 31.03 -11.58 3.69
CA ALA A 79 32.12 -11.06 2.88
C ALA A 79 33.33 -10.66 3.74
N GLU A 80 33.89 -11.61 4.49
CA GLU A 80 35.33 -11.66 4.81
C GLU A 80 35.87 -13.09 4.72
#